data_AF-A0A7V4ILH1-F1
#
_entry.id   AF-A0A7V4ILH1-F1
#
_cell.length_a   1.000
_cell.length_b   1.000
_cell.length_c   1.000
_cell.angle_alpha   90.00
_cell.angle_beta   90.00
_cell.angle_gamma   90.00
#
_symmetry.space_group_name_H-M   'P 1'
#
loop_
_entity.id
_entity.type
_entity.pdbx_description
1 polymer ?
#
loop_
_entity_poly.entity_id
_entity_poly.type
_entity_poly.pdbx_seq_one_letter_code
_entity_poly.pdbx_strand_id
1 'polypeptide(L)' 'MWNIIQNRNIWLSVSSVIVAASIAALMIFGFNYGLDFTGGSLLEVKFSSERPSVVVVQDEMRKVGVGDATVQPVENDR' A
#
# COMPACT_ATOMS: atom_id res chain seq x y z
N MET A 1 -6.70 -28.77 -28.83
CA MET A 1 -6.35 -27.34 -28.73
C MET A 1 -7.54 -26.61 -28.13
N TRP A 2 -7.37 -25.89 -27.03
CA TRP A 2 -8.44 -25.05 -26.46
C TRP A 2 -8.74 -23.90 -27.42
N ASN A 3 -9.99 -23.77 -27.87
CA ASN A 3 -10.42 -22.70 -28.78
C ASN A 3 -10.72 -21.41 -28.03
N ILE A 4 -9.69 -20.74 -27.53
CA ILE A 4 -9.79 -19.47 -26.80
C ILE A 4 -10.27 -18.34 -27.74
N ILE A 5 -9.78 -18.35 -28.99
CA ILE A 5 -10.07 -17.32 -30.00
C ILE A 5 -11.55 -17.34 -30.45
N GLN A 6 -12.18 -18.52 -30.48
CA GLN A 6 -13.58 -18.68 -30.87
C GLN A 6 -14.53 -17.98 -29.89
N ASN A 7 -14.23 -18.04 -28.59
CA ASN A 7 -15.04 -17.45 -27.52
C ASN A 7 -14.49 -16.10 -27.04
N ARG A 8 -13.69 -15.40 -27.86
CA ARG A 8 -13.02 -14.14 -27.47
C ARG A 8 -13.96 -13.12 -26.85
N ASN A 9 -15.21 -13.02 -27.35
CA ASN A 9 -16.17 -12.04 -26.86
C ASN A 9 -16.56 -12.31 -25.40
N ILE A 10 -16.71 -13.58 -24.99
CA ILE A 10 -17.02 -13.95 -23.60
C ILE A 10 -15.87 -13.53 -22.69
N TRP A 11 -14.64 -13.87 -23.07
CA TRP A 11 -13.45 -13.51 -22.29
C TRP A 11 -13.23 -12.00 -22.23
N LEU A 12 -13.44 -11.28 -23.32
CA LEU A 12 -13.34 -9.82 -23.35
C LEU A 12 -14.43 -9.15 -22.49
N SER A 13 -15.66 -9.66 -22.51
CA SER A 13 -16.75 -9.16 -21.66
C SER A 13 -16.43 -9.38 -20.18
N VAL A 14 -15.98 -10.58 -19.81
CA VAL A 14 -15.60 -10.87 -18.42
C VAL A 14 -14.45 -9.96 -17.96
N SER A 15 -13.40 -9.80 -18.78
CA SER A 15 -12.30 -8.87 -18.48
C SER A 15 -12.79 -7.43 -18.34
N SER A 16 -13.69 -6.98 -19.22
CA SER A 16 -14.24 -5.62 -19.17
C SER A 16 -15.04 -5.38 -17.89
N VAL A 17 -15.83 -6.36 -17.45
CA VAL A 17 -16.58 -6.29 -16.18
C VAL A 17 -15.63 -6.22 -15.00
N ILE A 18 -14.57 -7.03 -14.98
CA ILE A 18 -13.58 -7.00 -13.90
C ILE A 18 -12.87 -5.64 -13.86
N VAL A 19 -12.45 -5.10 -15.00
CA VAL A 19 -11.81 -3.78 -15.07
C VAL A 19 -12.77 -2.69 -14.58
N ALA A 20 -14.03 -2.71 -15.02
CA ALA A 20 -15.04 -1.76 -14.57
C ALA A 20 -15.27 -1.84 -13.06
N ALA A 21 -15.34 -3.06 -12.50
CA ALA A 21 -15.48 -3.28 -11.07
C ALA A 21 -14.26 -2.77 -10.28
N SER A 22 -13.04 -2.97 -10.79
CA SER A 22 -11.82 -2.42 -10.19
C SER A 22 -11.83 -0.89 -10.17
N ILE A 23 -12.23 -0.25 -11.28
CA ILE A 23 -12.34 1.21 -11.35
C ILE A 23 -13.41 1.71 -10.36
N ALA A 24 -14.56 1.04 -10.29
CA ALA A 24 -15.61 1.37 -9.33
C ALA A 24 -15.13 1.23 -7.88
N ALA A 25 -14.37 0.17 -7.56
CA ALA A 25 -13.77 0.00 -6.25
C ALA A 25 -12.81 1.14 -5.89
N LEU A 26 -11.95 1.55 -6.82
CA LEU A 26 -11.05 2.70 -6.59
C LEU A 26 -11.82 4.00 -6.34
N MET A 27 -12.94 4.22 -7.04
CA MET A 27 -13.79 5.42 -6.83
C MET A 27 -14.56 5.38 -5.50
N ILE A 28 -15.03 4.21 -5.06
CA ILE A 28 -15.83 4.06 -3.82
C ILE A 28 -14.94 4.06 -2.58
N PHE A 29 -13.84 3.30 -2.60
CA PHE A 29 -12.96 3.13 -1.44
C PHE A 29 -11.84 4.19 -1.37
N GLY A 30 -11.58 4.88 -2.49
CA GLY A 30 -10.49 5.85 -2.58
C GLY A 30 -9.10 5.21 -2.66
N PHE A 31 -8.09 6.06 -2.77
CA PHE A 31 -6.68 5.65 -2.76
C PHE A 31 -6.04 5.89 -1.38
N ASN A 32 -5.15 4.98 -0.97
CA ASN A 32 -4.24 5.22 0.16
C ASN A 32 -3.08 6.07 -0.32
N TYR A 33 -3.25 7.39 -0.31
CA TYR A 33 -2.22 8.33 -0.74
C TYR A 33 -1.01 8.30 0.18
N GLY A 34 0.19 8.12 -0.39
CA GLY A 34 1.45 8.20 0.34
C GLY A 34 1.86 9.65 0.66
N LEU A 35 3.01 9.80 1.34
CA LEU A 35 3.59 11.11 1.68
C LEU A 35 3.80 12.01 0.46
N ASP A 36 4.10 11.44 -0.70
CA ASP A 36 4.31 12.20 -1.95
C ASP A 36 3.06 12.98 -2.41
N PHE A 37 1.87 12.53 -2.02
CA PHE A 37 0.59 13.13 -2.40
C PHE A 37 -0.12 13.86 -1.26
N THR A 38 0.14 13.45 -0.01
CA THR A 38 -0.45 14.06 1.19
C THR A 38 0.41 15.16 1.81
N GLY A 39 1.69 15.23 1.40
CA GLY A 39 2.68 16.10 2.02
C GLY A 39 3.15 15.56 3.38
N GLY A 40 3.93 16.36 4.09
CA GLY A 40 4.49 15.98 5.40
C GLY A 40 6.01 15.87 5.37
N SER A 41 6.55 15.07 6.30
CA SER A 41 7.99 14.90 6.47
C SER A 41 8.33 13.43 6.61
N LEU A 42 9.41 13.02 5.94
CA LEU A 42 10.01 11.70 6.08
C LEU A 42 11.22 11.81 7.01
N LEU A 43 11.20 11.04 8.11
CA LEU A 43 12.33 10.91 9.01
C LEU A 43 12.90 9.51 8.90
N GLU A 44 14.15 9.41 8.47
CA GLU A 44 14.89 8.17 8.44
C GLU A 44 15.88 8.13 9.61
N VAL A 45 15.88 7.03 10.35
CA VAL A 45 16.74 6.84 11.53
C VAL A 45 17.47 5.52 11.41
N LYS A 46 18.80 5.57 11.59
CA LYS A 46 19.64 4.38 11.67
C LYS A 46 19.92 4.05 13.13
N PHE A 47 19.64 2.82 13.53
CA PHE A 47 19.96 2.32 14.85
C PHE A 47 21.42 1.80 14.86
N SER A 48 22.22 2.25 15.83
CA SER A 48 23.61 1.79 15.98
C SER A 48 23.74 0.44 16.67
N SER A 49 22.65 -0.09 17.22
CA SER A 49 22.57 -1.34 17.98
C SER A 49 21.36 -2.14 17.51
N GLU A 50 20.83 -3.05 18.34
CA GLU A 50 19.65 -3.84 17.99
C GLU A 50 18.46 -2.94 17.60
N ARG A 51 17.89 -3.21 16.43
CA ARG A 51 16.74 -2.48 15.89
C ARG A 51 15.52 -2.78 16.76
N PRO A 52 14.86 -1.75 17.35
CA PRO A 52 13.62 -1.97 18.08
C PRO A 52 12.51 -2.42 17.13
N SER A 53 11.54 -3.17 17.65
CA SER A 53 10.40 -3.59 16.84
C SER A 53 9.56 -2.37 16.42
N VAL A 54 8.94 -2.48 15.24
CA VAL A 54 8.06 -1.43 14.70
C VAL A 54 6.95 -1.05 15.69
N VAL A 55 6.42 -2.03 16.44
CA VAL A 55 5.37 -1.82 17.44
C VAL A 55 5.84 -0.89 18.55
N VAL A 56 7.04 -1.13 19.09
CA VAL A 56 7.60 -0.29 20.17
C VAL A 56 7.78 1.15 19.69
N VAL A 57 8.34 1.33 18.49
CA VAL A 57 8.53 2.66 17.91
C VAL A 57 7.19 3.35 17.67
N GLN A 58 6.18 2.64 17.15
CA GLN A 58 4.84 3.19 16.92
C GLN A 58 4.16 3.63 18.22
N ASP A 59 4.29 2.84 19.29
CA ASP A 59 3.69 3.16 20.58
C ASP A 59 4.35 4.37 21.25
N GLU A 60 5.68 4.52 21.12
CA GLU A 60 6.36 5.75 21.58
C GLU A 60 5.95 6.97 20.75
N MET A 61 5.83 6.85 19.42
CA MET A 61 5.36 7.96 18.56
C MET A 61 3.95 8.44 18.94
N ARG A 62 3.07 7.52 19.32
CA ARG A 62 1.72 7.86 19.84
C ARG A 62 1.78 8.67 21.13
N LYS A 63 2.68 8.34 22.06
CA LYS A 63 2.84 9.07 23.33
C LYS A 63 3.32 10.50 23.13
N VAL A 64 4.15 10.74 22.10
CA VAL A 64 4.71 12.06 21.77
C VAL A 64 3.74 12.91 20.92
N GLY A 65 2.54 12.40 20.61
CA GLY A 65 1.51 13.12 19.87
C GLY A 65 1.62 12.99 18.35
N VAL A 66 2.46 12.08 17.85
CA VAL A 66 2.64 11.79 16.42
C VAL A 66 2.03 10.42 16.08
N GLY A 67 0.81 10.18 16.58
CA GLY A 67 0.16 8.87 16.50
C GLY A 67 -0.20 8.39 15.08
N ASP A 68 -0.32 9.34 14.15
CA ASP A 68 -0.61 9.07 12.73
C ASP A 68 0.67 8.81 11.90
N ALA A 69 1.86 8.89 12.51
CA ALA A 69 3.10 8.53 11.82
C ALA A 69 3.07 7.06 11.41
N THR A 70 3.39 6.82 10.14
CA THR A 70 3.56 5.46 9.61
C THR A 70 5.01 5.02 9.82
N VAL A 71 5.23 4.04 10.70
CA VAL A 71 6.57 3.50 10.96
C VAL A 71 6.81 2.29 10.06
N GLN A 72 7.85 2.36 9.23
CA GLN A 72 8.22 1.29 8.31
C GLN A 72 9.71 1.02 8.36
N PRO A 73 10.13 -0.25 8.19
CA PRO A 73 11.53 -0.55 8.08
C PRO A 73 12.08 -0.12 6.72
N VAL A 74 13.05 0.79 6.74
CA VAL A 74 13.91 1.09 5.60
C VAL A 74 15.15 0.20 5.76
N GLU A 75 15.52 -0.52 4.71
CA GLU A 75 16.58 -1.55 4.69
C GLU A 75 16.26 -2.83 5.49
N ASN A 76 16.46 -3.98 4.84
CA ASN A 76 16.53 -5.29 5.47
C ASN A 76 18.02 -5.58 5.64
N ASP A 77 18.62 -5.15 6.75
CA ASP A 77 20.01 -5.52 7.07
C ASP A 77 20.08 -7.05 7.00
N ARG A 78 20.85 -7.55 6.02
CA ARG A 78 21.25 -8.96 5.95
C ARG A 78 22.41 -9.19 6.89
#